data_AF-A0A9D1MPX8-F1
#
_entry.id   AF-A0A9D1MPX8-F1
#
_cell.length_a   1.000
_cell.length_b   1.000
_cell.length_c   1.000
_cell.angle_alpha   90.00
_cell.angle_beta   90.00
_cell.angle_gamma   90.00
#
_symmetry.space_group_name_H-M   'P 1'
#
loop_
_entity.id
_entity.type
_entity.pdbx_description
1 polymer ?
#
loop_
_entity_poly.entity_id
_entity_poly.type
_entity_poly.pdbx_seq_one_letter_code
_entity_poly.pdbx_strand_id
1 'polypeptide(L)'
;MLKDVQGELDLRCVPLKHVGVKNLKWPITMKDKEKGTQATVANVEMAVDLPHDMRGTHMSRFVECLQELGPITPVDLEHLLDKLKDKL
;
A
#
# COMPACT_ATOMS: atom_id res chain seq x y z
N MET A 1 -0.83 -21.47 13.92
CA MET A 1 -0.74 -20.08 13.41
C MET A 1 0.66 -19.87 12.87
N LEU A 2 0.81 -19.13 11.76
CA LEU A 2 2.14 -18.77 11.26
C LEU A 2 2.76 -17.75 12.21
N LYS A 3 4.05 -17.89 12.52
CA LYS A 3 4.77 -16.92 13.36
C LYS A 3 4.90 -15.60 12.60
N ASP A 4 4.60 -14.48 13.26
CA ASP A 4 4.85 -13.16 12.70
C ASP A 4 6.34 -12.83 12.81
N VAL A 5 7.09 -13.15 11.75
CA VAL A 5 8.53 -12.87 11.66
C VAL A 5 8.80 -11.41 11.26
N GLN A 6 7.83 -10.74 10.64
CA GLN A 6 8.02 -9.39 10.09
C GLN A 6 8.01 -8.35 11.22
N GLY A 7 7.10 -8.51 12.18
CA GLY A 7 7.03 -7.69 13.39
C GLY A 7 8.05 -8.03 14.48
N GLU A 8 8.98 -8.97 14.26
CA GLU A 8 10.04 -9.27 15.22
C GLU A 8 11.09 -8.16 15.25
N LEU A 9 11.71 -7.98 16.43
CA LEU A 9 12.82 -7.04 16.63
C LEU A 9 13.99 -7.36 15.67
N ASP A 10 14.45 -6.34 14.97
CA ASP A 10 15.67 -6.35 14.16
C ASP A 10 16.84 -5.75 14.95
N LEU A 11 17.94 -6.50 15.03
CA LEU A 11 19.15 -6.12 15.76
C LEU A 11 20.26 -5.59 14.84
N ARG A 12 20.02 -5.55 13.52
CA ARG A 12 21.00 -5.07 12.54
C ARG A 12 21.09 -3.54 12.51
N CYS A 13 20.10 -2.85 13.08
CA CYS A 13 20.01 -1.40 13.14
C CYS A 13 20.11 -0.72 11.76
N VAL A 14 19.54 -1.34 10.72
CA VAL A 14 19.51 -0.79 9.35
C VAL A 14 18.07 -0.42 9.00
N PRO A 15 17.72 0.87 8.92
CA PRO A 15 16.41 1.28 8.41
C PRO A 15 16.34 1.03 6.90
N LEU A 16 15.17 0.62 6.41
CA LEU A 16 14.92 0.47 4.98
C LEU A 16 13.98 1.57 4.50
N LYS A 17 14.31 2.19 3.36
CA LYS A 17 13.45 3.18 2.73
C LYS A 17 12.67 2.54 1.59
N HIS A 18 11.42 2.97 1.42
CA HIS A 18 10.57 2.53 0.31
C HIS A 18 10.44 0.99 0.18
N VAL A 19 10.07 0.31 1.27
CA VAL A 19 9.72 -1.11 1.25
C VAL A 19 8.25 -1.28 0.88
N GLY A 20 7.95 -2.16 -0.08
CA GLY A 20 6.57 -2.46 -0.45
C GLY A 20 6.44 -3.23 -1.76
N VAL A 21 5.39 -2.92 -2.51
CA VAL A 21 5.00 -3.61 -3.75
C VAL A 21 5.19 -2.71 -4.97
N LYS A 22 5.63 -3.32 -6.08
CA LYS A 22 5.89 -2.63 -7.35
C LYS A 22 5.35 -3.44 -8.52
N ASN A 23 5.04 -2.77 -9.63
CA ASN A 23 4.54 -3.38 -10.86
C ASN A 23 3.22 -4.13 -10.69
N LEU A 24 2.37 -3.69 -9.75
CA LEU A 24 1.07 -4.31 -9.51
C LEU A 24 0.05 -3.77 -10.52
N LYS A 25 -0.48 -4.65 -11.37
CA LYS A 25 -1.61 -4.32 -12.25
C LYS A 25 -2.90 -4.39 -11.45
N TRP A 26 -3.61 -3.26 -11.33
CA TRP A 26 -4.81 -3.17 -10.52
C TRP A 26 -5.97 -2.53 -11.30
N PRO A 27 -7.16 -3.16 -11.36
CA PRO A 27 -8.33 -2.55 -11.97
C PRO A 27 -8.80 -1.36 -11.12
N ILE A 28 -9.03 -0.22 -11.77
CA ILE A 28 -9.50 0.99 -11.10
C ILE A 28 -10.67 1.61 -11.86
N THR A 29 -11.48 2.36 -11.15
CA THR A 29 -12.48 3.26 -11.73
C THR A 29 -12.10 4.69 -11.36
N MET A 30 -12.07 5.62 -12.32
CA MET A 30 -11.80 7.04 -12.06
C MET A 30 -13.01 7.88 -12.40
N LYS A 31 -13.22 8.98 -11.65
CA LYS A 31 -14.20 10.00 -12.04
C LYS A 31 -13.60 10.89 -13.13
N ASP A 32 -14.29 10.94 -14.26
CA ASP A 32 -13.96 11.80 -15.40
C ASP A 32 -14.94 12.99 -15.39
N LYS A 33 -14.43 14.21 -15.57
CA LYS A 33 -15.25 15.42 -15.52
C LYS A 33 -16.24 15.53 -16.67
N GLU A 34 -15.93 14.96 -17.83
CA GLU A 34 -16.75 15.01 -19.04
C GLU A 34 -17.58 13.74 -19.25
N LYS A 35 -17.02 12.58 -18.87
CA LYS A 35 -17.60 11.25 -19.14
C LYS A 35 -18.18 10.55 -17.91
N GLY A 36 -18.15 11.21 -16.75
CA GLY A 36 -18.66 10.68 -15.49
C GLY A 36 -17.69 9.70 -14.84
N THR A 37 -17.61 8.45 -15.32
CA THR A 37 -16.73 7.42 -14.76
C THR A 37 -16.06 6.60 -15.85
N GLN A 38 -14.77 6.32 -15.69
CA GLN A 38 -13.97 5.49 -16.59
C GLN A 38 -13.31 4.34 -15.84
N ALA A 39 -13.51 3.11 -16.31
CA ALA A 39 -12.77 1.94 -15.84
C ALA A 39 -11.48 1.75 -16.65
N THR A 40 -10.37 1.41 -15.97
CA THR A 40 -9.07 1.14 -16.59
C THR A 40 -8.22 0.24 -15.70
N VAL A 41 -7.03 -0.13 -16.14
CA VAL A 41 -6.04 -0.89 -15.35
C VAL A 41 -4.85 0.01 -15.05
N ALA A 42 -4.62 0.28 -13.77
CA ALA A 42 -3.46 1.01 -13.29
C ALA A 42 -2.23 0.13 -13.13
N ASN A 43 -1.05 0.74 -13.21
CA ASN A 43 0.17 0.17 -12.68
C ASN A 43 0.48 0.85 -11.34
N VAL A 44 0.50 0.09 -10.26
CA VAL A 44 0.58 0.61 -8.89
C VAL A 44 1.93 0.24 -8.27
N GLU A 45 2.52 1.23 -7.60
CA GLU A 45 3.67 1.11 -6.73
C GLU A 45 3.32 1.80 -5.41
N MET A 46 3.54 1.09 -4.30
CA MET A 46 3.27 1.60 -2.95
C MET A 46 4.37 1.12 -2.02
N ALA A 47 4.84 2.01 -1.16
CA ALA A 47 5.93 1.72 -0.27
C ALA A 47 5.83 2.56 1.01
N VAL A 48 6.41 2.05 2.09
CA VAL A 48 6.59 2.73 3.37
C VAL A 48 8.06 2.72 3.76
N ASP A 49 8.44 3.64 4.66
CA ASP A 49 9.73 3.54 5.33
C ASP A 49 9.61 2.56 6.49
N LEU A 50 10.60 1.66 6.60
CA LEU A 50 10.67 0.65 7.64
C LEU A 50 11.69 1.10 8.71
N PRO A 51 11.24 1.36 9.94
CA PRO A 51 12.10 1.54 11.10
C PRO A 51 13.16 0.45 11.26
N HIS A 52 14.33 0.83 11.78
CA HIS A 52 15.50 -0.04 11.93
C HIS A 52 15.32 -1.22 12.90
N ASP A 53 14.27 -1.18 13.73
CA ASP A 53 13.92 -2.15 14.75
C ASP A 53 12.88 -3.17 14.27
N MET A 54 12.34 -3.03 13.05
CA MET A 54 11.45 -4.02 12.43
C MET A 54 12.18 -4.86 11.39
N ARG A 55 11.94 -6.18 11.38
CA ARG A 55 12.56 -7.09 10.40
C ARG A 55 12.01 -6.96 8.99
N GLY A 56 10.76 -6.53 8.85
CA GLY A 56 10.15 -6.29 7.55
C GLY A 56 8.69 -5.88 7.67
N THR A 57 8.02 -5.83 6.52
CA THR A 57 6.63 -5.37 6.39
C THR A 57 5.73 -6.49 5.85
N HIS A 58 4.45 -6.44 6.18
CA HIS A 58 3.48 -7.40 5.68
C HIS A 58 3.01 -7.01 4.28
N MET A 59 3.63 -7.60 3.25
CA MET A 59 3.33 -7.30 1.83
C MET A 59 1.84 -7.46 1.46
N SER A 60 1.10 -8.35 2.13
CA SER A 60 -0.34 -8.52 1.90
C SER A 60 -1.18 -7.31 2.32
N ARG A 61 -0.75 -6.54 3.32
CA ARG A 61 -1.46 -5.36 3.81
C ARG A 61 -1.56 -4.25 2.78
N PHE A 62 -0.57 -4.13 1.90
CA PHE A 62 -0.62 -3.23 0.75
C PHE A 62 -1.80 -3.57 -0.17
N VAL A 63 -1.98 -4.86 -0.49
CA VAL A 63 -3.08 -5.33 -1.33
C VAL A 63 -4.42 -5.20 -0.62
N GLU A 64 -4.48 -5.48 0.69
CA GLU A 64 -5.68 -5.26 1.51
C GLU A 64 -6.13 -3.80 1.47
N CYS A 65 -5.21 -2.84 1.59
CA CYS A 65 -5.54 -1.42 1.48
C CYS A 65 -6.10 -1.07 0.09
N LEU A 66 -5.51 -1.61 -0.98
CA LEU A 66 -6.01 -1.41 -2.35
C LEU A 66 -7.38 -2.04 -2.62
N GLN A 67 -7.72 -3.14 -1.95
CA GLN A 67 -9.03 -3.79 -2.10
C GLN A 67 -10.18 -2.92 -1.58
N GLU A 68 -9.91 -2.03 -0.64
CA GLU A 68 -10.90 -1.10 -0.11
C GLU A 68 -11.09 0.14 -1.02
N LEU A 69 -10.34 0.24 -2.11
CA LEU A 69 -10.37 1.38 -3.02
C LEU A 69 -11.61 1.30 -3.95
N GLY A 70 -12.48 2.31 -3.83
CA GLY A 70 -13.60 2.53 -4.73
C GLY A 70 -13.22 3.33 -5.98
N PRO A 71 -14.18 4.06 -6.59
CA PRO A 71 -13.88 5.04 -7.63
C PRO A 71 -12.89 6.09 -7.13
N ILE A 72 -11.73 6.17 -7.77
CA ILE A 72 -10.61 6.99 -7.33
C ILE A 72 -10.92 8.48 -7.54
N THR A 73 -10.79 9.23 -6.45
CA THR A 73 -10.55 10.67 -6.44
C THR A 73 -9.26 10.97 -5.66
N PRO A 74 -8.70 12.19 -5.75
CA PRO A 74 -7.50 12.55 -4.97
C PRO A 74 -7.66 12.31 -3.46
N VAL A 75 -8.85 12.57 -2.92
CA VAL A 75 -9.17 12.38 -1.49
C VAL A 75 -9.12 10.90 -1.10
N ASP A 76 -9.55 9.99 -1.98
CA ASP A 76 -9.51 8.55 -1.72
C ASP A 76 -8.06 8.02 -1.66
N LEU A 77 -7.14 8.66 -2.39
CA LEU A 77 -5.72 8.33 -2.33
C LEU A 77 -5.09 8.78 -0.99
N GLU A 78 -5.47 9.94 -0.47
CA GLU A 78 -5.02 10.38 0.86
C GLU A 78 -5.49 9.41 1.94
N HIS A 79 -6.77 9.01 1.92
CA HIS A 79 -7.29 8.00 2.85
C HIS A 79 -6.59 6.64 2.71
N LEU A 80 -6.23 6.24 1.50
CA LEU A 80 -5.45 5.02 1.27
C LEU A 80 -4.06 5.12 1.93
N LEU A 81 -3.38 6.26 1.78
CA LEU A 81 -2.06 6.48 2.35
C LEU A 81 -2.09 6.48 3.88
N ASP A 82 -3.13 7.05 4.50
CA ASP A 82 -3.28 7.01 5.95
C ASP A 82 -3.56 5.58 6.45
N LYS A 83 -4.42 4.82 5.76
CA LYS A 83 -4.62 3.40 6.07
C LYS A 83 -3.34 2.56 5.94
N LEU A 84 -2.49 2.87 4.95
CA LEU A 84 -1.20 2.20 4.80
C LEU A 84 -0.29 2.47 6.01
N LYS A 85 -0.28 3.69 6.56
CA LYS A 85 0.49 4.00 7.78
C LYS A 85 -0.05 3.28 9.02
N ASP A 86 -1.37 3.10 9.11
CA ASP A 86 -1.99 2.46 10.28
C ASP A 86 -1.84 0.94 10.28
N LYS A 87 -1.78 0.32 9.08
CA LYS A 87 -1.76 -1.15 8.92
C LYS A 87 -0.34 -1.73 8.76
N LEU A 88 0.71 -0.91 8.63
CA LEU A 88 2.08 -1.33 8.32
C LEU A 88 3.12 -0.91 9.35
#